data_AF-A0A8J3EBT7-F1
#
_entry.id   AF-A0A8J3EBT7-F1
#
_cell.length_a   1.000
_cell.length_b   1.000
_cell.length_c   1.000
_cell.angle_alpha   90.00
_cell.angle_beta   90.00
_cell.angle_gamma   90.00
#
_symmetry.space_group_name_H-M   'P 1'
#
loop_
_entity.id
_entity.type
_entity.pdbx_description
1 polymer ?
#
loop_
_entity_poly.entity_id
_entity_poly.type
_entity_poly.pdbx_seq_one_letter_code
_entity_poly.pdbx_strand_id
1 'polypeptide(L)'
;MSARGSGARPAPAPPEEDPNAVVSCSSPPCYMHELDPSYLGYLGRDEARGLLAELLAALPDGAGLPARLRRHAERLGGATPPGPAAAPAGQRPRPGDRLVRRLREALPRLQDEALRRDVETALAMLEPGGGRQAPDPPQPPRG
;
A
#
# COMPACT_ATOMS: atom_id res chain seq x y z
N MET A 1 -52.22 18.65 65.27
CA MET A 1 -51.88 19.82 64.44
C MET A 1 -50.78 19.38 63.47
N SER A 2 -51.12 19.35 62.18
CA SER A 2 -50.22 19.24 61.02
C SER A 2 -49.18 20.41 61.03
N ALA A 3 -48.06 20.45 60.31
CA ALA A 3 -47.75 19.90 58.99
C ALA A 3 -46.23 19.95 58.68
N ARG A 4 -45.81 19.06 57.75
CA ARG A 4 -44.89 19.26 56.61
C ARG A 4 -43.49 19.84 56.92
N GLY A 5 -42.40 19.14 56.66
CA GLY A 5 -42.11 18.31 55.48
C GLY A 5 -40.89 18.93 54.81
N SER A 6 -39.70 18.45 55.18
CA SER A 6 -38.43 18.88 54.61
C SER A 6 -38.44 18.55 53.11
N GLY A 7 -38.52 19.57 52.27
CA GLY A 7 -38.49 19.45 50.82
C GLY A 7 -37.09 19.03 50.37
N ALA A 8 -36.88 17.73 50.22
CA ALA A 8 -35.72 17.22 49.49
C ALA A 8 -35.77 17.76 48.06
N ARG A 9 -34.73 18.47 47.64
CA ARG A 9 -34.50 18.76 46.21
C ARG A 9 -34.39 17.42 45.48
N PRO A 10 -35.12 17.20 44.38
CA PRO A 10 -34.96 15.99 43.59
C PRO A 10 -33.52 15.94 43.07
N ALA A 11 -32.88 14.78 43.22
CA ALA A 11 -31.59 14.52 42.61
C ALA A 11 -31.76 14.58 41.07
N PRO A 12 -30.81 15.18 40.33
CA PRO A 12 -30.85 15.15 38.88
C PRO A 12 -30.89 13.69 38.41
N ALA A 13 -31.80 13.40 37.48
CA ALA A 13 -31.92 12.09 36.86
C ALA A 13 -30.59 11.67 36.22
N PRO A 14 -30.29 10.37 36.13
CA PRO A 14 -29.13 9.89 35.41
C PRO A 14 -29.15 10.43 33.96
N PRO A 15 -27.98 10.78 33.39
CA PRO A 15 -27.86 11.50 32.12
C PRO A 15 -28.39 10.74 30.89
N GLU A 16 -28.91 9.53 31.07
CA GLU A 16 -29.44 8.67 30.01
C GLU A 16 -30.85 9.09 29.55
N GLU A 17 -31.52 9.99 30.28
CA GLU A 17 -32.91 10.42 29.99
C GLU A 17 -33.07 11.96 29.91
N ASP A 18 -32.01 12.73 29.64
CA ASP A 18 -32.15 14.17 29.35
C ASP A 18 -32.34 14.40 27.84
N PRO A 19 -33.54 14.78 27.36
CA PRO A 19 -33.77 15.11 25.95
C PRO A 19 -33.02 16.38 25.49
N ASN A 20 -32.41 17.15 26.40
CA ASN A 20 -31.52 18.27 26.10
C ASN A 20 -30.03 17.90 26.18
N ALA A 21 -29.70 16.63 26.46
CA ALA A 21 -28.32 16.17 26.40
C ALA A 21 -27.78 16.40 24.99
N VAL A 22 -26.74 17.23 24.89
CA VAL A 22 -26.09 17.54 23.63
C VAL A 22 -25.43 16.25 23.14
N VAL A 23 -26.07 15.57 22.19
CA VAL A 23 -25.49 14.40 21.52
C VAL A 23 -24.21 14.87 20.81
N SER A 24 -23.07 14.58 21.42
CA SER A 24 -21.78 14.77 20.79
C SER A 24 -21.59 13.63 19.79
N CYS A 25 -22.09 13.84 18.57
CA CYS A 25 -21.78 12.97 17.46
C CYS A 25 -20.28 13.06 17.20
N SER A 26 -19.51 12.08 17.69
CA SER A 26 -18.20 11.79 17.13
C SER A 26 -18.43 11.51 15.65
N SER A 27 -17.83 12.33 14.77
CA SER A 27 -18.02 12.28 13.32
C SER A 27 -18.12 10.83 12.83
N PRO A 28 -19.05 10.50 11.90
CA PRO A 28 -19.23 9.14 11.42
C PRO A 28 -17.88 8.54 11.00
N PRO A 29 -17.66 7.22 11.22
CA PRO A 29 -16.41 6.59 10.85
C PRO A 29 -16.12 6.93 9.40
N CYS A 30 -14.97 7.55 9.15
CA CYS A 30 -14.63 8.06 7.84
C CYS A 30 -14.27 6.87 6.95
N TYR A 31 -15.25 6.16 6.39
CA TYR A 31 -15.12 4.93 5.58
C TYR A 31 -14.15 5.04 4.39
N MET A 32 -13.62 6.22 4.11
CA MET A 32 -12.60 6.47 3.09
C MET A 32 -11.32 5.64 3.28
N HIS A 33 -10.95 5.24 4.50
CA HIS A 33 -9.76 4.40 4.74
C HIS A 33 -10.02 2.90 4.54
N GLU A 34 -11.30 2.49 4.48
CA GLU A 34 -11.71 1.13 4.18
C GLU A 34 -11.84 0.89 2.67
N LEU A 35 -12.09 1.96 1.90
CA LEU A 35 -12.18 1.92 0.44
C LEU A 35 -10.89 1.36 -0.16
N ASP A 36 -11.00 0.31 -0.98
CA ASP A 36 -9.85 -0.22 -1.68
C ASP A 36 -9.38 0.76 -2.78
N PRO A 37 -8.06 1.02 -2.91
CA PRO A 37 -7.55 1.95 -3.90
C PRO A 37 -7.93 1.60 -5.35
N SER A 38 -8.21 0.32 -5.66
CA SER A 38 -8.66 -0.10 -6.99
C SER A 38 -9.97 0.53 -7.43
N TYR A 39 -10.87 0.88 -6.50
CA TYR A 39 -12.11 1.61 -6.83
C TYR A 39 -11.84 3.01 -7.38
N LEU A 40 -10.68 3.58 -7.08
CA LEU A 40 -10.24 4.89 -7.56
C LEU A 40 -9.29 4.78 -8.78
N GLY A 41 -9.13 3.58 -9.34
CA GLY A 41 -8.20 3.31 -10.45
C GLY A 41 -6.74 3.13 -10.03
N TYR A 42 -6.44 3.22 -8.73
CA TYR A 42 -5.12 2.91 -8.22
C TYR A 42 -4.85 1.40 -8.20
N LEU A 43 -3.64 1.03 -7.85
CA LEU A 43 -3.23 -0.35 -7.63
C LEU A 43 -3.89 -0.85 -6.34
N GLY A 44 -4.62 -1.95 -6.41
CA GLY A 44 -5.29 -2.52 -5.24
C GLY A 44 -4.29 -2.98 -4.17
N ARG A 45 -4.72 -3.07 -2.91
CA ARG A 45 -3.81 -3.42 -1.79
C ARG A 45 -3.15 -4.78 -1.98
N ASP A 46 -3.92 -5.79 -2.38
CA ASP A 46 -3.40 -7.15 -2.62
C ASP A 46 -2.46 -7.22 -3.82
N GLU A 47 -2.78 -6.48 -4.88
CA GLU A 47 -1.95 -6.40 -6.10
C GLU A 47 -0.60 -5.73 -5.80
N ALA A 48 -0.62 -4.61 -5.06
CA ALA A 48 0.57 -3.91 -4.60
C ALA A 48 1.45 -4.81 -3.72
N ARG A 49 0.83 -5.55 -2.80
CA ARG A 49 1.54 -6.47 -1.91
C ARG A 49 2.17 -7.65 -2.66
N GLY A 50 1.46 -8.25 -3.60
CA GLY A 50 2.00 -9.33 -4.45
C GLY A 50 3.22 -8.87 -5.24
N LEU A 51 3.16 -7.67 -5.82
CA LEU A 51 4.29 -7.08 -6.53
C LEU A 51 5.47 -6.81 -5.60
N LEU A 52 5.23 -6.31 -4.38
CA LEU A 52 6.30 -6.09 -3.40
C LEU A 52 6.95 -7.40 -2.95
N ALA A 53 6.20 -8.48 -2.81
CA ALA A 53 6.75 -9.80 -2.47
C ALA A 53 7.66 -10.34 -3.57
N GLU A 54 7.22 -10.23 -4.84
CA GLU A 54 8.04 -10.61 -6.00
C GLU A 54 9.31 -9.75 -6.11
N LEU A 55 9.19 -8.44 -5.87
CA LEU A 55 10.31 -7.50 -5.85
C LEU A 55 11.32 -7.83 -4.74
N LEU A 56 10.84 -8.08 -3.53
CA LEU A 56 11.69 -8.46 -2.39
C LEU A 56 12.43 -9.77 -2.62
N ALA A 57 11.81 -10.74 -3.31
CA ALA A 57 12.45 -12.01 -3.67
C ALA A 57 13.52 -11.88 -4.76
N ALA A 58 13.42 -10.83 -5.60
CA ALA A 58 14.38 -10.54 -6.66
C ALA A 58 15.56 -9.68 -6.19
N LEU A 59 15.40 -8.93 -5.10
CA LEU A 59 16.44 -8.09 -4.53
C LEU A 59 17.39 -8.91 -3.64
N PRO A 60 18.71 -8.59 -3.64
CA PRO A 60 19.62 -9.16 -2.67
C PRO A 60 19.26 -8.71 -1.25
N ASP A 61 19.46 -9.59 -0.26
CA ASP A 61 19.23 -9.27 1.14
C ASP A 61 20.13 -8.10 1.59
N GLY A 62 19.52 -7.12 2.26
CA GLY A 62 20.22 -5.92 2.71
C GLY A 62 19.36 -5.06 3.65
N ALA A 63 20.00 -4.30 4.53
CA ALA A 63 19.33 -3.58 5.62
C ALA A 63 18.57 -2.31 5.17
N GLY A 64 18.78 -1.82 3.94
CA GLY A 64 18.29 -0.51 3.50
C GLY A 64 16.96 -0.54 2.76
N LEU A 65 17.03 -0.78 1.45
CA LEU A 65 15.86 -0.73 0.56
C LEU A 65 14.87 -1.91 0.80
N PRO A 66 15.32 -3.18 0.92
CA PRO A 66 14.41 -4.28 1.24
C PRO A 66 13.64 -4.09 2.55
N ALA A 67 14.27 -3.51 3.59
CA ALA A 67 13.61 -3.23 4.87
C ALA A 67 12.50 -2.17 4.73
N ARG A 68 12.74 -1.11 3.94
CA ARG A 68 11.72 -0.09 3.62
C ARG A 68 10.55 -0.69 2.87
N LEU A 69 10.81 -1.49 1.84
CA LEU A 69 9.78 -2.20 1.06
C LEU A 69 8.96 -3.18 1.90
N ARG A 70 9.59 -3.90 2.85
CA ARG A 70 8.90 -4.76 3.82
C ARG A 70 7.96 -3.94 4.70
N ARG A 71 8.40 -2.80 5.25
CA ARG A 71 7.55 -1.89 6.02
C ARG A 71 6.36 -1.39 5.20
N HIS A 72 6.55 -1.07 3.92
CA HIS A 72 5.43 -0.69 3.03
C HIS A 72 4.44 -1.84 2.84
N ALA A 73 4.91 -3.07 2.63
CA ALA A 73 4.06 -4.25 2.52
C ALA A 73 3.26 -4.53 3.81
N GLU A 74 3.87 -4.31 4.98
CA GLU A 74 3.19 -4.42 6.28
C GLU A 74 2.08 -3.37 6.43
N ARG A 75 2.31 -2.12 5.99
CA ARG A 75 1.31 -1.04 6.05
C ARG A 75 0.09 -1.29 5.14
N LEU A 76 0.24 -2.05 4.06
CA LEU A 76 -0.87 -2.41 3.18
C LEU A 76 -1.84 -3.42 3.82
N GLY A 77 -1.47 -4.04 4.95
CA GLY A 77 -2.35 -4.87 5.78
C GLY A 77 -2.11 -6.38 5.69
N GLY A 78 -1.62 -6.94 6.82
CA GLY A 78 -1.92 -8.28 7.36
C GLY A 78 -1.23 -9.51 6.74
N ALA A 79 -0.52 -10.30 7.56
CA ALA A 79 0.06 -11.65 7.39
C ALA A 79 -0.14 -12.37 6.03
N THR A 80 0.96 -12.87 5.47
CA THR A 80 1.17 -13.62 4.20
C THR A 80 -0.06 -13.80 3.26
N PRO A 81 -0.03 -13.32 2.00
CA PRO A 81 -1.08 -13.70 1.06
C PRO A 81 -0.94 -15.21 0.76
N PRO A 82 -2.03 -16.00 0.61
CA PRO A 82 -1.90 -17.28 -0.06
C PRO A 82 -1.36 -16.99 -1.46
N GLY A 83 -0.15 -17.48 -1.73
CA GLY A 83 0.55 -17.21 -2.98
C GLY A 83 -0.32 -17.59 -4.19
N PRO A 84 -0.12 -16.92 -5.34
CA PRO A 84 -0.87 -17.25 -6.55
C PRO A 84 -0.69 -18.73 -6.84
N ALA A 85 -1.83 -19.43 -6.99
CA ALA A 85 -1.90 -20.82 -7.40
C ALA A 85 -0.88 -21.08 -8.53
N ALA A 86 -0.05 -22.08 -8.32
CA ALA A 86 1.05 -22.44 -9.18
C ALA A 86 0.59 -22.62 -10.63
N ALA A 87 0.83 -21.59 -11.46
CA ALA A 87 0.68 -21.71 -12.90
C ALA A 87 1.84 -22.57 -13.46
N PRO A 88 1.56 -23.47 -14.43
CA PRO A 88 2.49 -24.50 -14.86
C PRO A 88 3.72 -23.92 -15.57
N ALA A 89 4.83 -24.63 -15.38
CA ALA A 89 6.14 -24.29 -15.93
C ALA A 89 6.18 -24.53 -17.44
N GLY A 90 5.92 -23.49 -18.22
CA GLY A 90 6.18 -23.46 -19.66
C GLY A 90 6.85 -22.15 -20.02
N GLN A 91 8.18 -22.18 -20.17
CA GLN A 91 9.03 -21.09 -20.67
C GLN A 91 8.87 -19.77 -19.90
N ARG A 92 9.38 -19.75 -18.66
CA ARG A 92 9.48 -18.51 -17.87
C ARG A 92 10.53 -17.59 -18.52
N PRO A 93 10.16 -16.36 -18.92
CA PRO A 93 11.14 -15.30 -19.15
C PRO A 93 12.03 -15.18 -17.90
N ARG A 94 13.26 -14.67 -18.03
CA ARG A 94 14.08 -14.40 -16.85
C ARG A 94 13.22 -13.65 -15.83
N PRO A 95 13.15 -14.10 -14.57
CA PRO A 95 12.21 -13.56 -13.60
C PRO A 95 12.30 -12.02 -13.46
N GLY A 96 13.48 -11.45 -13.76
CA GLY A 96 13.70 -10.00 -13.85
C GLY A 96 12.89 -9.28 -14.93
N ASP A 97 12.90 -9.72 -16.19
CA ASP A 97 12.33 -8.92 -17.30
C ASP A 97 10.80 -8.80 -17.21
N ARG A 98 10.13 -9.88 -16.83
CA ARG A 98 8.67 -9.88 -16.60
C ARG A 98 8.30 -9.01 -15.40
N LEU A 99 9.08 -9.09 -14.32
CA LEU A 99 8.87 -8.30 -13.12
C LEU A 99 9.09 -6.80 -13.40
N VAL A 100 10.20 -6.43 -14.06
CA VAL A 100 10.51 -5.06 -14.48
C VAL A 100 9.38 -4.47 -15.32
N ARG A 101 8.85 -5.22 -16.29
CA ARG A 101 7.71 -4.76 -17.10
C ARG A 101 6.46 -4.52 -16.25
N ARG A 102 6.11 -5.47 -15.37
CA ARG A 102 4.96 -5.33 -14.47
C ARG A 102 5.12 -4.15 -13.50
N LEU A 103 6.32 -3.93 -12.97
CA LEU A 103 6.61 -2.79 -12.10
C LEU A 103 6.43 -1.46 -12.83
N ARG A 104 6.91 -1.35 -14.08
CA ARG A 104 6.70 -0.17 -14.93
C ARG A 104 5.23 0.12 -15.22
N GLU A 105 4.44 -0.92 -15.47
CA GLU A 105 2.98 -0.82 -15.67
C GLU A 105 2.25 -0.41 -14.38
N ALA A 106 2.73 -0.85 -13.22
CA ALA A 106 2.10 -0.61 -11.92
C ALA A 106 2.47 0.73 -11.27
N LEU A 107 3.67 1.27 -11.53
CA LEU A 107 4.17 2.54 -10.98
C LEU A 107 3.17 3.72 -11.07
N PRO A 108 2.55 4.03 -12.22
CA PRO A 108 1.61 5.15 -12.31
C PRO A 108 0.32 4.93 -11.51
N ARG A 109 0.00 3.67 -11.17
CA ARG A 109 -1.19 3.30 -10.39
C ARG A 109 -0.92 3.29 -8.88
N LEU A 110 0.33 3.40 -8.42
CA LEU A 110 0.64 3.46 -7.00
C LEU A 110 0.20 4.81 -6.40
N GLN A 111 -0.64 4.78 -5.38
CA GLN A 111 -1.10 6.00 -4.69
C GLN A 111 -0.04 6.59 -3.74
N ASP A 112 0.77 5.74 -3.11
CA ASP A 112 1.79 6.17 -2.14
C ASP A 112 3.06 6.61 -2.87
N GLU A 113 3.35 7.91 -2.85
CA GLU A 113 4.53 8.52 -3.48
C GLU A 113 5.86 8.02 -2.88
N ALA A 114 5.90 7.73 -1.58
CA ALA A 114 7.10 7.21 -0.94
C ALA A 114 7.37 5.77 -1.38
N LEU A 115 6.31 4.96 -1.45
CA LEU A 115 6.37 3.61 -2.01
C LEU A 115 6.82 3.63 -3.48
N ARG A 116 6.26 4.54 -4.28
CA ARG A 116 6.61 4.69 -5.69
C ARG A 116 8.12 4.93 -5.86
N ARG A 117 8.69 5.87 -5.11
CA ARG A 117 10.14 6.18 -5.14
C ARG A 117 11.02 4.99 -4.74
N ASP A 118 10.64 4.25 -3.70
CA ASP A 118 11.39 3.08 -3.27
C ASP A 118 11.32 1.95 -4.33
N VAL A 119 10.16 1.77 -4.99
CA VAL A 119 10.02 0.82 -6.11
C VAL A 119 10.84 1.24 -7.33
N GLU A 120 10.88 2.54 -7.68
CA GLU A 120 11.72 3.07 -8.75
C GLU A 120 13.21 2.83 -8.48
N THR A 121 13.63 3.04 -7.22
CA THR A 121 15.01 2.76 -6.79
C THR A 121 15.33 1.27 -6.97
N ALA A 122 14.41 0.40 -6.57
CA ALA A 122 14.58 -1.05 -6.72
C ALA A 122 14.60 -1.49 -8.19
N LEU A 123 13.76 -0.87 -9.02
CA LEU A 123 13.71 -1.10 -10.46
C LEU A 123 15.07 -0.79 -11.09
N ALA A 124 15.67 0.37 -10.77
CA ALA A 124 16.99 0.75 -11.27
C ALA A 124 18.11 -0.24 -10.89
N MET A 125 17.98 -0.96 -9.77
CA MET A 125 18.92 -2.02 -9.36
C MET A 125 18.71 -3.33 -10.14
N LEU A 126 17.46 -3.62 -10.53
CA LEU A 126 17.08 -4.82 -11.27
C LEU A 126 17.27 -4.66 -12.78
N GLU A 127 17.19 -3.42 -13.27
CA GLU A 127 17.51 -3.10 -14.65
C GLU A 127 19.00 -3.41 -14.86
N PRO A 128 19.35 -4.38 -15.72
CA PRO A 128 20.74 -4.54 -16.11
C PRO A 128 21.15 -3.21 -16.74
N GLY A 129 22.13 -2.52 -16.12
CA GLY A 129 22.55 -1.16 -16.46
C GLY A 129 22.38 -0.86 -17.93
N GLY A 130 21.45 0.05 -18.24
CA GLY A 130 21.12 0.43 -19.60
C GLY A 130 22.39 0.84 -20.35
N GLY A 131 22.75 0.04 -21.35
CA GLY A 131 23.78 0.38 -22.32
C GLY A 131 25.14 -0.28 -22.12
N ARG A 132 25.24 -1.57 -22.48
CA ARG A 132 26.17 -1.86 -23.58
C ARG A 132 25.59 -1.16 -24.81
N GLN A 133 25.89 0.13 -24.96
CA GLN A 133 25.96 0.71 -26.29
C GLN A 133 26.97 -0.17 -27.02
N ALA A 134 26.51 -0.97 -27.98
CA ALA A 134 27.43 -1.50 -28.97
C ALA A 134 28.16 -0.27 -29.55
N PRO A 135 29.51 -0.28 -29.65
CA PRO A 135 30.19 0.79 -30.36
C PRO A 135 29.57 0.89 -31.75
N ASP A 136 29.26 2.11 -32.16
CA ASP A 136 28.85 2.45 -33.53
C ASP A 136 29.82 1.73 -34.48
N PRO A 137 29.35 0.89 -35.43
CA PRO A 137 30.25 0.25 -36.38
C PRO A 137 30.98 1.37 -37.14
N PRO A 138 32.31 1.26 -37.34
CA PRO A 138 33.07 2.32 -38.01
C PRO A 138 32.43 2.61 -39.37
N GLN A 139 31.96 3.84 -39.56
CA GLN A 139 31.40 4.24 -40.84
C GLN A 139 32.46 4.15 -41.92
N PRO A 140 32.15 3.56 -43.09
CA PRO A 140 33.10 3.50 -44.19
C PRO A 140 33.43 4.92 -44.67
N PRO A 141 34.66 5.16 -45.17
CA PRO A 141 35.05 6.46 -45.66
C PRO A 141 34.13 6.86 -46.83
N ARG A 142 33.51 8.04 -46.71
CA ARG A 142 32.87 8.69 -47.85
C ARG A 142 33.98 9.14 -48.80
N GLY A 143 34.12 8.40 -49.90
CA GLY A 143 34.91 8.81 -51.05
C GLY A 143 34.26 9.97 -51.80
#